data_AF-A0A0C9QU06-F1
#
_entry.id   AF-A0A0C9QU06-F1
#
_cell.length_a   1.000
_cell.length_b   1.000
_cell.length_c   1.000
_cell.angle_alpha   90.00
_cell.angle_beta   90.00
_cell.angle_gamma   90.00
#
_symmetry.space_group_name_H-M   'P 1'
#
loop_
_entity.id
_entity.type
_entity.pdbx_description
1 polymer ?
#
loop_
_entity_poly.entity_id
_entity_poly.type
_entity_poly.pdbx_seq_one_letter_code
_entity_poly.pdbx_strand_id
1 'polypeptide(L)'
;MEVLKENSAYLSNFEVLEILKQVRGNKTQKSRNQLATITYQTVRYLEDTPCKIQNSEKIRGFLKAVESFNLTKCEKLTLINLCPKTAIEIQLIIEESEDRLSEEQVESLLQVISTHLGEPEEPEEEPGEAE
;
A
#
# COMPACT_ATOMS: atom_id res chain seq x y z
N MET A 1 25.20 15.48 15.16
CA MET A 1 24.14 15.42 14.13
C MET A 1 22.87 15.78 14.86
N GLU A 2 22.19 16.85 14.46
CA GLU A 2 20.96 17.32 15.11
C GLU A 2 19.77 17.14 14.16
N VAL A 3 18.62 16.75 14.71
CA VAL A 3 17.41 16.53 13.92
C VAL A 3 16.67 17.86 13.77
N LEU A 4 16.55 18.34 12.54
CA LEU A 4 15.87 19.61 12.24
C LEU A 4 14.35 19.44 12.13
N LYS A 5 13.90 18.31 11.56
CA LYS A 5 12.49 17.96 11.39
C LYS A 5 12.34 16.45 11.58
N GLU A 6 11.54 16.06 12.55
CA GLU A 6 11.28 14.64 12.85
C GLU A 6 10.47 13.99 11.73
N ASN A 7 9.35 14.63 11.33
CA ASN A 7 8.45 14.12 10.29
C ASN A 7 8.42 15.06 9.09
N SER A 8 9.29 14.82 8.10
CA SER A 8 9.35 15.65 6.90
C SER A 8 8.34 15.26 5.84
N ALA A 9 8.03 13.97 5.70
CA ALA A 9 7.14 13.44 4.69
C ALA A 9 6.68 12.03 5.05
N TYR A 10 5.57 11.62 4.47
CA TYR A 10 5.13 10.23 4.47
C TYR A 10 5.54 9.58 3.15
N LEU A 11 6.04 8.34 3.22
CA LEU A 11 6.38 7.55 2.04
C LEU A 11 5.49 6.31 2.01
N SER A 12 5.00 5.97 0.82
CA SER A 12 4.31 4.72 0.56
C SER A 12 5.29 3.55 0.51
N ASN A 13 4.81 2.35 0.80
CA ASN A 13 5.59 1.11 0.68
C ASN A 13 6.16 0.93 -0.73
N PHE A 14 5.41 1.35 -1.77
CA PHE A 14 5.87 1.38 -3.16
C PHE A 14 7.09 2.29 -3.35
N GLU A 15 7.05 3.54 -2.88
CA GLU A 15 8.17 4.47 -2.99
C GLU A 15 9.40 3.97 -2.24
N VAL A 16 9.21 3.40 -1.04
CA VAL A 16 10.30 2.79 -0.27
C VAL A 16 10.92 1.63 -1.03
N LEU A 17 10.11 0.75 -1.64
CA LEU A 17 10.62 -0.37 -2.43
C LEU A 17 11.46 0.10 -3.62
N GLU A 18 10.99 1.12 -4.35
CA GLU A 18 11.72 1.70 -5.49
C GLU A 18 13.06 2.32 -5.04
N ILE A 19 13.07 3.07 -3.94
CA ILE A 19 14.29 3.66 -3.37
C ILE A 19 15.27 2.54 -2.98
N LEU A 20 14.81 1.49 -2.30
CA LEU A 20 15.68 0.40 -1.87
C LEU A 20 16.26 -0.38 -3.07
N LYS A 21 15.51 -0.56 -4.16
CA LYS A 21 16.02 -1.14 -5.41
C LYS A 21 17.12 -0.28 -6.02
N GLN A 22 16.97 1.05 -6.03
CA GLN A 22 17.99 1.97 -6.52
C GLN A 22 19.26 1.93 -5.66
N VAL A 23 19.12 1.87 -4.33
CA VAL A 23 20.24 1.76 -3.39
C VAL A 23 21.04 0.46 -3.61
N ARG A 24 20.37 -0.66 -3.90
CA ARG A 24 21.03 -1.93 -4.27
C ARG A 24 21.83 -1.86 -5.57
N GLY A 25 21.39 -1.07 -6.54
CA GLY A 25 22.09 -0.87 -7.82
C GLY A 25 23.42 -0.11 -7.68
N ASN A 26 23.56 0.72 -6.64
CA ASN A 26 24.75 1.52 -6.38
C ASN A 26 25.86 0.69 -5.71
N LYS A 27 26.75 0.12 -6.53
CA LYS A 27 27.88 -0.76 -6.16
C LYS A 27 28.97 -0.11 -5.26
N THR A 28 28.87 1.17 -4.93
CA THR A 28 29.85 1.90 -4.09
C THR A 28 29.72 1.61 -2.59
N GLN A 29 28.66 0.92 -2.15
CA GLN A 29 28.36 0.63 -0.74
C GLN A 29 28.84 -0.76 -0.26
N LYS A 30 29.91 -1.32 -0.84
CA LYS A 30 30.41 -2.69 -0.51
C LYS A 30 30.90 -2.88 0.94
N SER A 31 30.99 -1.84 1.78
CA SER A 31 31.56 -1.94 3.13
C SER A 31 30.56 -1.84 4.29
N ARG A 32 29.24 -1.91 4.05
CA ARG A 32 28.23 -1.81 5.12
C ARG A 32 27.36 -3.07 5.17
N ASN A 33 27.89 -4.15 5.75
CA ASN A 33 27.17 -5.42 5.92
C ASN A 33 25.79 -5.24 6.58
N GLN A 34 25.69 -4.36 7.58
CA GLN A 34 24.42 -4.06 8.27
C GLN A 34 23.38 -3.44 7.33
N LEU A 35 23.80 -2.50 6.47
CA LEU A 35 22.90 -1.87 5.50
C LEU A 35 22.38 -2.90 4.50
N ALA A 36 23.26 -3.78 4.00
CA ALA A 36 22.87 -4.84 3.09
C ALA A 36 21.83 -5.80 3.71
N THR A 37 21.99 -6.17 4.99
CA THR A 37 21.03 -7.02 5.71
C THR A 37 19.68 -6.33 5.86
N ILE A 38 19.64 -5.08 6.33
CA ILE A 38 18.39 -4.33 6.52
C ILE A 38 17.69 -4.15 5.18
N THR A 39 18.41 -3.70 4.14
CA THR A 39 17.85 -3.54 2.80
C THR A 39 17.28 -4.84 2.25
N TYR A 40 17.98 -5.97 2.44
CA TYR A 40 17.48 -7.27 1.99
C TYR A 40 16.21 -7.70 2.73
N GLN A 41 16.17 -7.59 4.06
CA GLN A 41 15.01 -7.95 4.86
C GLN A 41 13.79 -7.07 4.55
N THR A 42 14.00 -5.75 4.42
CA THR A 42 12.92 -4.82 4.09
C THR A 42 12.39 -5.03 2.67
N VAL A 43 13.27 -5.22 1.69
CA VAL A 43 12.84 -5.52 0.31
C VAL A 43 12.05 -6.82 0.26
N ARG A 44 12.52 -7.87 0.95
CA ARG A 44 11.81 -9.15 1.03
C ARG A 44 10.41 -8.98 1.61
N TYR A 45 10.28 -8.26 2.73
CA TYR A 45 8.98 -7.97 3.31
C TYR A 45 8.06 -7.21 2.35
N LEU A 46 8.59 -6.17 1.69
CA LEU A 46 7.81 -5.35 0.75
C LEU A 46 7.44 -6.12 -0.54
N GLU A 47 8.23 -7.10 -0.97
CA GLU A 47 7.90 -7.97 -2.11
C GLU A 47 6.74 -8.92 -1.82
N ASP A 48 6.51 -9.26 -0.53
CA ASP A 48 5.38 -10.07 -0.06
C ASP A 48 4.09 -9.23 0.14
N THR A 49 4.19 -7.89 0.03
CA THR A 49 3.03 -6.97 0.15
C THR A 49 2.42 -6.63 -1.21
N PRO A 50 1.15 -6.17 -1.28
CA PRO A 50 0.48 -5.80 -2.55
C PRO A 50 1.17 -4.67 -3.33
N CYS A 51 2.14 -3.99 -2.70
CA CYS A 51 2.92 -2.91 -3.28
C CYS A 51 3.77 -3.33 -4.48
N LYS A 52 4.03 -4.63 -4.67
CA LYS A 52 4.78 -5.17 -5.82
C LYS A 52 4.05 -4.96 -7.16
N ILE A 53 2.72 -4.97 -7.16
CA ILE A 53 1.88 -4.91 -8.37
C ILE A 53 1.43 -3.47 -8.67
N GLN A 54 1.68 -2.56 -7.72
CA GLN A 54 1.33 -1.15 -7.83
C GLN A 54 2.28 -0.41 -8.79
N ASN A 55 1.75 0.68 -9.36
CA ASN A 55 2.50 1.58 -10.23
C ASN A 55 2.18 3.02 -9.83
N SER A 56 3.11 3.95 -10.08
CA SER A 56 2.93 5.38 -9.84
C SER A 56 1.67 5.93 -10.53
N GLU A 57 1.33 5.44 -11.73
CA GLU A 57 0.12 5.85 -12.43
C GLU A 57 -1.16 5.37 -11.73
N LYS A 58 -1.17 4.11 -11.29
CA LYS A 58 -2.27 3.51 -10.54
C LYS A 58 -2.53 4.25 -9.23
N ILE A 59 -1.46 4.55 -8.47
CA ILE A 59 -1.55 5.30 -7.21
C ILE A 59 -2.10 6.71 -7.45
N ARG A 60 -1.65 7.40 -8.51
CA ARG A 60 -2.18 8.72 -8.86
C ARG A 60 -3.66 8.66 -9.27
N GLY A 61 -4.07 7.62 -9.99
CA GLY A 61 -5.47 7.37 -10.33
C GLY A 61 -6.33 7.18 -9.08
N PHE A 62 -5.88 6.32 -8.17
CA PHE A 62 -6.51 6.08 -6.88
C PHE A 62 -6.66 7.37 -6.06
N LEU A 63 -5.60 8.18 -5.93
CA LEU A 63 -5.65 9.43 -5.17
C LEU A 63 -6.67 10.45 -5.72
N LYS A 64 -6.89 10.47 -7.03
CA LYS A 64 -7.93 11.31 -7.66
C LYS A 64 -9.33 10.75 -7.40
N ALA A 65 -9.52 9.45 -7.53
CA ALA A 65 -10.81 8.80 -7.28
C ALA A 65 -11.25 8.92 -5.82
N VAL A 66 -10.29 8.91 -4.88
CA VAL A 66 -10.56 8.97 -3.44
C VAL A 66 -10.67 10.41 -2.90
N GLU A 67 -10.48 11.42 -3.75
CA GLU A 67 -10.60 12.83 -3.36
C GLU A 67 -12.01 13.20 -2.91
N SER A 68 -13.04 12.55 -3.49
CA SER A 68 -14.45 12.74 -3.14
C SER A 68 -14.84 12.24 -1.74
N PHE A 69 -14.09 11.28 -1.18
CA PHE A 69 -14.43 10.62 0.08
C PHE A 69 -13.86 11.33 1.32
N ASN A 70 -13.21 12.49 1.17
CA ASN A 70 -12.65 13.29 2.28
C ASN A 70 -11.82 12.48 3.30
N LEU A 71 -11.00 11.54 2.81
CA LEU A 71 -10.10 10.75 3.65
C LEU A 71 -8.87 11.56 4.07
N THR A 72 -8.36 11.27 5.27
CA THR A 72 -7.12 11.85 5.77
C THR A 72 -5.91 11.34 4.99
N LYS A 73 -4.77 12.03 5.09
CA LYS A 73 -3.53 11.61 4.40
C LYS A 73 -3.05 10.24 4.88
N CYS A 74 -3.19 9.96 6.18
CA CYS A 74 -2.80 8.68 6.77
C CYS A 74 -3.73 7.55 6.30
N GLU A 75 -5.05 7.78 6.26
CA GLU A 75 -6.02 6.80 5.73
C GLU A 75 -5.71 6.44 4.28
N LYS A 76 -5.50 7.45 3.42
CA LYS A 76 -5.12 7.24 2.01
C LYS A 76 -3.83 6.42 1.88
N LEU A 77 -2.82 6.72 2.69
CA LEU A 77 -1.56 6.00 2.70
C LEU A 77 -1.73 4.55 3.15
N THR A 78 -2.51 4.31 4.20
CA THR A 78 -2.80 2.97 4.72
C THR A 78 -3.57 2.14 3.70
N LEU A 79 -4.56 2.72 3.02
CA LEU A 79 -5.30 2.05 1.94
C LEU A 79 -4.37 1.64 0.79
N ILE A 80 -3.43 2.52 0.39
CA ILE A 80 -2.43 2.19 -0.64
C ILE A 80 -1.53 1.04 -0.16
N ASN A 81 -1.09 1.05 1.09
CA ASN A 81 -0.13 0.07 1.59
C ASN A 81 -0.75 -1.32 1.86
N LEU A 82 -1.98 -1.37 2.37
CA LEU A 82 -2.66 -2.62 2.77
C LEU A 82 -3.55 -3.19 1.67
N CYS A 83 -4.11 -2.36 0.79
CA CYS A 83 -5.04 -2.76 -0.27
C CYS A 83 -6.19 -3.65 0.25
N PRO A 84 -7.11 -3.09 1.07
CA PRO A 84 -8.16 -3.89 1.69
C PRO A 84 -9.10 -4.51 0.66
N LYS A 85 -9.51 -5.75 0.90
CA LYS A 85 -10.42 -6.53 0.04
C LYS A 85 -11.84 -6.58 0.58
N THR A 86 -12.04 -6.24 1.86
CA THR A 86 -13.34 -6.38 2.54
C THR A 86 -13.77 -5.09 3.22
N ALA A 87 -15.08 -4.84 3.31
CA ALA A 87 -15.64 -3.66 3.97
C ALA A 87 -15.21 -3.53 5.44
N ILE A 88 -15.09 -4.67 6.13
CA ILE A 88 -14.62 -4.75 7.53
C ILE A 88 -13.21 -4.17 7.68
N GLU A 89 -12.32 -4.42 6.72
CA GLU A 89 -10.95 -3.89 6.75
C GLU A 89 -10.94 -2.37 6.58
N ILE A 90 -11.84 -1.83 5.76
CA ILE A 90 -12.01 -0.37 5.60
C ILE A 90 -12.47 0.27 6.92
N GLN A 91 -13.43 -0.35 7.61
CA GLN A 91 -13.90 0.13 8.92
C GLN A 91 -12.79 0.13 9.98
N LEU A 92 -11.84 -0.80 9.89
CA LEU A 92 -10.68 -0.83 10.77
C LEU A 92 -9.61 0.23 10.42
N ILE A 93 -9.55 0.67 9.16
CA ILE A 93 -8.57 1.65 8.68
C ILE A 93 -9.07 3.08 8.86
N ILE A 94 -10.36 3.32 8.64
CA ILE A 94 -10.98 4.65 8.67
C ILE A 94 -11.67 4.83 10.02
N GLU A 95 -11.20 5.78 10.82
CA GLU A 95 -11.83 6.12 12.09
C GLU A 95 -13.23 6.69 11.86
N GLU A 96 -14.19 6.24 12.68
CA GLU A 96 -15.60 6.64 12.63
C GLU A 96 -16.20 6.47 11.21
N SER A 97 -15.84 5.38 10.53
CA SER A 97 -16.25 5.13 9.15
C SER A 97 -17.78 5.11 8.97
N GLU A 98 -18.53 4.64 9.97
CA GLU A 98 -20.00 4.55 9.93
C GLU A 98 -20.67 5.93 9.95
N ASP A 99 -20.04 6.94 10.58
CA ASP A 99 -20.55 8.32 10.62
C ASP A 99 -20.07 9.14 9.42
N ARG A 100 -18.90 8.79 8.85
CA ARG A 100 -18.26 9.55 7.76
C ARG A 100 -18.59 9.04 6.37
N LEU A 101 -18.90 7.76 6.21
CA LEU A 101 -19.12 7.10 4.93
C LEU A 101 -20.42 6.30 4.95
N SER A 102 -21.20 6.41 3.87
CA SER A 102 -22.33 5.50 3.67
C SER A 102 -21.86 4.12 3.23
N GLU A 103 -22.70 3.09 3.40
CA GLU A 103 -22.44 1.74 2.90
C GLU A 103 -22.13 1.75 1.39
N GLU A 104 -22.88 2.51 0.59
CA GLU A 104 -22.64 2.68 -0.84
C GLU A 104 -21.26 3.30 -1.15
N GLN A 105 -20.79 4.22 -0.30
CA GLN A 105 -19.47 4.83 -0.45
C GLN A 105 -18.36 3.84 -0.11
N VAL A 106 -18.56 2.97 0.89
CA VAL A 106 -17.62 1.91 1.25
C VAL A 106 -17.51 0.90 0.10
N GLU A 107 -18.64 0.49 -0.49
CA GLU A 107 -18.64 -0.40 -1.66
C GLU A 107 -17.96 0.25 -2.87
N SER A 108 -18.25 1.53 -3.14
CA SER A 108 -17.57 2.28 -4.20
C SER A 108 -16.06 2.36 -3.96
N LEU A 109 -15.63 2.59 -2.72
CA LEU A 109 -14.22 2.62 -2.36
C LEU A 109 -13.55 1.26 -2.59
N LEU A 110 -14.20 0.14 -2.24
CA LEU A 110 -13.71 -1.21 -2.54
C LEU A 110 -13.54 -1.43 -4.05
N GLN A 111 -14.50 -1.00 -4.86
CA GLN A 111 -14.41 -1.11 -6.31
C GLN A 111 -13.24 -0.28 -6.88
N VAL A 112 -13.04 0.93 -6.38
CA VAL A 112 -11.92 1.80 -6.75
C VAL A 112 -10.58 1.15 -6.36
N ILE A 113 -10.49 0.57 -5.17
CA ILE A 113 -9.30 -0.15 -4.71
C ILE A 113 -9.03 -1.36 -5.60
N SER A 114 -10.03 -2.19 -5.89
CA SER A 114 -9.88 -3.35 -6.78
C SER A 114 -9.42 -2.93 -8.19
N THR A 115 -10.02 -1.89 -8.75
CA THR A 115 -9.71 -1.41 -10.12
C THR A 115 -8.29 -0.84 -10.22
N HIS A 116 -7.84 -0.08 -9.23
CA HIS A 116 -6.55 0.63 -9.31
C HIS A 116 -5.40 -0.10 -8.63
N LEU A 117 -5.65 -0.76 -7.50
CA LEU A 117 -4.64 -1.37 -6.63
C LEU A 117 -4.72 -2.91 -6.62
N GLY A 118 -5.79 -3.50 -7.15
CA GLY A 118 -6.00 -4.94 -7.18
C GLY A 118 -4.98 -5.72 -8.02
N GLU A 119 -4.80 -6.97 -7.61
CA GLU A 119 -4.13 -8.01 -8.37
C GLU A 119 -5.05 -8.45 -9.53
N PRO A 120 -4.52 -8.88 -10.69
CA PRO A 120 -5.37 -9.58 -11.66
C PRO A 120 -5.98 -10.79 -10.96
N GLU A 121 -7.31 -10.94 -11.04
CA GLU A 121 -8.05 -12.07 -10.47
C GLU A 121 -7.34 -13.39 -10.83
N GLU A 122 -6.74 -14.07 -9.85
CA GLU A 122 -6.59 -15.51 -9.97
C GLU A 122 -7.99 -16.10 -9.75
N PRO A 123 -8.50 -16.93 -10.69
CA PRO A 123 -9.82 -17.51 -10.56
C PRO A 123 -9.88 -18.31 -9.26
N GLU A 124 -10.90 -18.03 -8.46
CA GLU A 124 -11.23 -18.79 -7.25
C GLU A 124 -11.30 -20.27 -7.64
N GLU A 125 -10.34 -21.09 -7.18
CA GLU A 125 -10.54 -22.54 -7.14
C GLU A 125 -11.67 -22.78 -6.14
N GLU A 126 -12.85 -23.10 -6.68
CA GLU A 126 -13.97 -23.64 -5.92
C GLU A 126 -13.44 -24.73 -4.98
N PRO A 127 -13.70 -24.67 -3.66
CA PRO A 127 -13.36 -25.78 -2.78
C PRO A 127 -14.17 -27.00 -3.22
N GLY A 128 -13.50 -27.92 -3.92
CA GLY A 128 -14.07 -29.16 -4.40
C GLY A 128 -14.79 -29.88 -3.27
N GLU A 129 -16.07 -30.14 -3.51
CA GLU A 129 -16.86 -31.11 -2.74
C GLU A 129 -16.12 -32.45 -2.76
N ALA A 130 -15.60 -32.86 -1.60
CA ALA A 130 -15.14 -34.22 -1.40
C ALA A 130 -16.35 -35.09 -1.04
N GLU A 131 -16.74 -35.97 -1.97
CA GLU A 131 -17.58 -37.16 -1.70
C GLU A 131 -16.90 -38.14 -0.73
#